data_AF-A0A9R0ZKR5-F1
#
_entry.id   AF-A0A9R0ZKR5-F1
#
_cell.length_a   1.000
_cell.length_b   1.000
_cell.length_c   1.000
_cell.angle_alpha   90.00
_cell.angle_beta   90.00
_cell.angle_gamma   90.00
#
_symmetry.space_group_name_H-M   'P 1'
#
loop_
_entity.id
_entity.type
_entity.pdbx_description
1 polymer ?
#
loop_
_entity_poly.entity_id
_entity_poly.type
_entity_poly.pdbx_seq_one_letter_code
_entity_poly.pdbx_strand_id
1 'polypeptide(L)'
;MPSQADEEAHQLSYLQKHMANVLTLLADSVDGEGDESMVLTMETFEHLGFLLQFSEGTPLSQAAPFFANSDLDMPAAPVPATQVHDWILQNIASSLEYTAEKAITKENNQRSVSDPDVAMADAVTNTRIQSSSSTGASVQNNPGYYRNTSFVEGISKTSVVKHGSDIKGHSIKVLNCHDSVIYILAPLKYATVYGCSDTTVVLGAIGKVCM
;
A
#
# COMPACT_ATOMS: atom_id res chain seq x y z
N MET A 1 -7.65 -13.88 15.91
CA MET A 1 -7.24 -13.22 14.66
C MET A 1 -6.05 -12.34 15.00
N PRO A 2 -4.95 -12.37 14.23
CA PRO A 2 -3.85 -11.43 14.44
C PRO A 2 -4.37 -10.00 14.25
N SER A 3 -3.91 -9.06 15.09
CA SER A 3 -4.28 -7.65 14.92
C SER A 3 -3.45 -7.01 13.81
N GLN A 4 -3.94 -5.92 13.22
CA GLN A 4 -3.20 -5.17 12.19
C GLN A 4 -1.80 -4.75 12.67
N ALA A 5 -1.67 -4.38 13.95
CA ALA A 5 -0.39 -4.02 14.54
C ALA A 5 0.58 -5.22 14.63
N ASP A 6 0.06 -6.44 14.83
CA ASP A 6 0.87 -7.66 14.86
C ASP A 6 1.41 -8.00 13.48
N GLU A 7 0.64 -7.75 12.42
CA GLU A 7 1.06 -7.97 11.03
C GLU A 7 2.13 -6.96 10.60
N GLU A 8 1.96 -5.68 10.94
CA GLU A 8 2.97 -4.63 10.70
C GLU A 8 4.28 -4.93 11.45
N ALA A 9 4.20 -5.32 12.72
CA ALA A 9 5.38 -5.71 13.49
C ALA A 9 6.09 -6.95 12.88
N HIS A 10 5.32 -7.92 12.37
CA HIS A 10 5.87 -9.10 11.71
C HIS A 10 6.60 -8.73 10.42
N GLN A 11 6.04 -7.83 9.61
CA GLN A 11 6.68 -7.34 8.38
C GLN A 11 7.97 -6.57 8.69
N LEU A 12 7.96 -5.69 9.67
CA LEU A 12 9.15 -4.95 10.12
C LEU A 12 10.24 -5.90 10.63
N SER A 13 9.88 -6.93 11.40
CA SER A 13 10.84 -7.95 11.87
C SER A 13 11.42 -8.78 10.73
N TYR A 14 10.60 -9.15 9.74
CA TYR A 14 11.06 -9.85 8.53
C TYR A 14 12.08 -9.01 7.77
N LEU A 15 11.75 -7.74 7.54
CA LEU A 15 12.61 -6.80 6.83
C LEU A 15 13.92 -6.54 7.58
N GLN A 16 13.86 -6.36 8.89
CA GLN A 16 15.04 -6.24 9.76
C GLN A 16 16.02 -7.41 9.57
N LYS A 17 15.50 -8.64 9.46
CA LYS A 17 16.31 -9.86 9.31
C LYS A 17 16.93 -10.00 7.92
N HIS A 18 16.27 -9.48 6.89
CA HIS A 18 16.64 -9.69 5.49
C HIS A 18 17.23 -8.45 4.81
N MET A 19 17.38 -7.33 5.53
CA MET A 19 17.82 -6.05 4.97
C MET A 19 19.21 -6.13 4.33
N ALA A 20 20.16 -6.80 4.99
CA ALA A 20 21.51 -6.97 4.44
C ALA A 20 21.48 -7.61 3.04
N ASN A 21 20.70 -8.69 2.86
CA ASN A 21 20.58 -9.36 1.58
C ASN A 21 19.94 -8.47 0.50
N VAL A 22 18.93 -7.68 0.89
CA VAL A 22 18.27 -6.74 -0.03
C VAL A 22 19.24 -5.65 -0.48
N LEU A 23 20.06 -5.12 0.42
CA LEU A 23 21.07 -4.11 0.06
C LEU A 23 22.16 -4.70 -0.83
N THR A 24 22.62 -5.92 -0.58
CA THR A 24 23.57 -6.60 -1.46
C THR A 24 23.04 -6.78 -2.89
N LEU A 25 21.73 -6.96 -3.06
CA LEU A 25 21.10 -7.08 -4.38
C LEU A 25 20.93 -5.74 -5.10
N LEU A 26 20.89 -4.63 -4.37
CA LEU A 26 20.64 -3.28 -4.89
C LEU A 26 21.89 -2.41 -4.97
N ALA A 27 22.94 -2.74 -4.22
CA ALA A 27 24.16 -1.97 -4.16
C ALA A 27 25.05 -2.27 -5.38
N ASP A 28 25.68 -1.23 -5.89
CA ASP A 28 26.71 -1.34 -6.92
C ASP A 28 28.05 -1.65 -6.24
N SER A 29 28.79 -2.59 -6.80
CA SER A 29 30.15 -2.89 -6.33
C SER A 29 31.13 -1.95 -7.02
N VAL A 30 31.84 -1.15 -6.23
CA VAL A 30 32.97 -0.33 -6.69
C VAL A 30 34.23 -1.20 -6.71
N ASP A 31 35.24 -0.85 -7.54
CA ASP A 31 36.54 -1.51 -7.60
C ASP A 31 37.22 -1.52 -6.21
N GLY A 32 37.00 -2.61 -5.46
CA GLY A 32 37.43 -2.84 -4.09
C GLY A 32 36.89 -4.19 -3.61
N GLU A 33 37.65 -4.90 -2.78
CA GLU A 33 37.26 -6.23 -2.30
C GLU A 33 36.58 -6.12 -0.92
N GLY A 34 35.31 -6.50 -0.85
CA GLY A 34 34.54 -6.62 0.40
C GLY A 34 33.28 -5.75 0.49
N ASP A 35 32.49 -5.97 1.54
CA ASP A 35 31.19 -5.32 1.79
C ASP A 35 31.27 -3.78 1.91
N GLU A 36 32.47 -3.25 2.15
CA GLU A 36 32.74 -1.81 2.21
C GLU A 36 32.83 -1.15 0.83
N SER A 37 32.89 -1.95 -0.24
CA SER A 37 32.92 -1.50 -1.63
C SER A 37 31.52 -1.44 -2.25
N MET A 38 30.50 -1.90 -1.53
CA MET A 38 29.10 -1.81 -1.94
C MET A 38 28.56 -0.40 -1.62
N VAL A 39 28.10 0.30 -2.64
CA VAL A 39 27.51 1.64 -2.51
C VAL A 39 26.13 1.67 -3.15
N LEU A 40 25.25 2.51 -2.60
CA LEU A 40 23.95 2.82 -3.21
C LEU A 40 24.00 4.20 -3.84
N THR A 41 23.48 4.28 -5.05
CA THR A 41 23.20 5.55 -5.72
C THR A 41 21.82 6.04 -5.28
N MET A 42 21.50 7.30 -5.58
CA MET A 42 20.17 7.86 -5.30
C MET A 42 19.05 7.04 -5.96
N GLU A 43 19.29 6.52 -7.17
CA GLU A 43 18.32 5.72 -7.91
C GLU A 43 18.07 4.36 -7.23
N THR A 44 19.12 3.64 -6.86
CA THR A 44 18.96 2.33 -6.19
C THR A 44 18.41 2.49 -4.77
N PHE A 45 18.69 3.60 -4.12
CA PHE A 45 18.09 3.97 -2.84
C PHE A 45 16.58 4.26 -2.96
N GLU A 46 16.12 4.96 -4.00
CA GLU A 46 14.68 5.16 -4.23
C GLU A 46 13.93 3.86 -4.48
N HIS A 47 14.56 2.87 -5.14
CA HIS A 47 13.97 1.54 -5.30
C HIS A 47 13.70 0.83 -3.96
N LEU A 48 14.48 1.17 -2.93
CA LEU A 48 14.27 0.66 -1.58
C LEU A 48 12.93 1.14 -0.98
N GLY A 49 12.44 2.31 -1.41
CA GLY A 49 11.15 2.85 -1.03
C GLY A 49 9.95 1.98 -1.44
N PHE A 50 10.11 1.07 -2.42
CA PHE A 50 9.07 0.08 -2.73
C PHE A 50 8.90 -0.98 -1.65
N LEU A 51 9.97 -1.29 -0.92
CA LEU A 51 9.97 -2.26 0.18
C LEU A 51 9.69 -1.58 1.52
N LEU A 52 10.15 -0.34 1.64
CA LEU A 52 10.07 0.45 2.86
C LEU A 52 9.01 1.54 2.66
N GLN A 53 7.79 1.27 3.10
CA GLN A 53 6.71 2.25 3.09
C GLN A 53 6.93 3.30 4.19
N PHE A 54 7.96 4.13 4.02
CA PHE A 54 8.19 5.30 4.87
C PHE A 54 7.08 6.31 4.61
N SER A 55 6.47 6.79 5.71
CA SER A 55 5.49 7.89 5.80
C SER A 55 4.90 8.39 4.47
N GLU A 56 3.61 8.12 4.28
CA GLU A 56 2.81 8.45 3.10
C GLU A 56 3.23 9.76 2.39
N GLY A 57 3.86 9.63 1.22
CA GLY A 57 4.06 10.74 0.28
C GLY A 57 5.43 11.45 0.29
N THR A 58 6.38 11.05 1.13
CA THR A 58 7.75 11.60 1.09
C THR A 58 8.70 10.61 0.41
N PRO A 59 9.43 10.99 -0.66
CA PRO A 59 10.40 10.09 -1.30
C PRO A 59 11.53 9.76 -0.33
N LEU A 60 12.08 8.54 -0.43
CA LEU A 60 13.02 8.03 0.57
C LEU A 60 14.31 8.87 0.62
N SER A 61 14.74 9.41 -0.52
CA SER A 61 15.88 10.34 -0.62
C SER A 61 15.73 11.62 0.21
N GLN A 62 14.50 12.04 0.51
CA GLN A 62 14.21 13.22 1.34
C GLN A 62 14.04 12.87 2.82
N ALA A 63 13.70 11.61 3.12
CA ALA A 63 13.64 11.11 4.49
C ALA A 63 15.03 10.81 5.06
N ALA A 64 15.96 10.38 4.20
CA ALA A 64 17.32 10.06 4.60
C ALA A 64 18.27 11.25 4.45
N PRO A 65 19.21 11.45 5.40
CA PRO A 65 20.12 12.59 5.37
C PRO A 65 21.17 12.51 4.25
N PHE A 66 21.32 11.35 3.60
CA PHE A 66 22.41 11.07 2.67
C PHE A 66 22.25 11.77 1.31
N PHE A 67 21.00 11.88 0.83
CA PHE A 67 20.67 12.39 -0.51
C PHE A 67 19.87 13.70 -0.48
N ALA A 68 19.56 14.22 0.70
CA ALA A 68 18.69 15.40 0.89
C ALA A 68 19.21 16.70 0.23
N ASN A 69 20.51 16.77 -0.10
CA ASN A 69 21.15 17.94 -0.70
C ASN A 69 21.56 17.75 -2.17
N SER A 70 21.07 16.69 -2.83
CA SER A 70 21.38 16.43 -4.26
C SER A 70 20.77 17.52 -5.15
N ASP A 71 21.56 18.11 -6.06
CA ASP A 71 21.09 19.09 -7.05
C ASP A 71 21.27 18.52 -8.48
N LEU A 72 20.49 19.02 -9.44
CA LEU A 72 20.55 18.63 -10.86
C LEU A 72 21.93 18.89 -11.49
N ASP A 73 22.68 19.86 -10.97
CA ASP A 73 24.03 20.19 -11.45
C ASP A 73 25.13 19.43 -10.67
N MET A 74 24.78 18.84 -9.52
CA MET A 74 25.71 18.09 -8.67
C MET A 74 25.02 16.87 -8.04
N PRO A 75 25.06 15.70 -8.72
CA PRO A 75 24.45 14.49 -8.21
C PRO A 75 25.12 14.08 -6.90
N ALA A 76 24.33 13.56 -5.95
CA ALA A 76 24.87 13.09 -4.69
C ALA A 76 25.84 11.93 -4.89
N ALA A 77 26.91 11.95 -4.09
CA ALA A 77 27.88 10.88 -4.06
C ALA A 77 27.21 9.55 -3.65
N PRO A 78 27.63 8.42 -4.21
CA PRO A 78 27.18 7.11 -3.75
C PRO A 78 27.47 6.92 -2.26
N VAL A 79 26.55 6.27 -1.57
CA VAL A 79 26.57 6.12 -0.11
C VAL A 79 26.89 4.67 0.23
N PRO A 80 27.80 4.39 1.18
CA PRO A 80 28.13 3.02 1.57
C PRO A 80 26.89 2.23 2.02
N ALA A 81 26.77 0.98 1.55
CA ALA A 81 25.65 0.09 1.88
C ALA A 81 25.54 -0.17 3.39
N THR A 82 26.67 -0.22 4.10
CA THR A 82 26.74 -0.33 5.56
C THR A 82 26.07 0.84 6.26
N GLN A 83 26.31 2.07 5.79
CA GLN A 83 25.71 3.27 6.36
C GLN A 83 24.18 3.32 6.12
N VAL A 84 23.74 2.88 4.95
CA VAL A 84 22.31 2.76 4.61
C VAL A 84 21.66 1.67 5.47
N HIS A 85 22.31 0.52 5.63
CA HIS A 85 21.83 -0.59 6.46
C HIS A 85 21.56 -0.17 7.90
N ASP A 86 22.52 0.49 8.55
CA ASP A 86 22.40 0.90 9.95
C ASP A 86 21.28 1.92 10.14
N TRP A 87 21.13 2.86 9.21
CA TRP A 87 20.04 3.84 9.25
C TRP A 87 18.67 3.17 9.11
N ILE A 88 18.50 2.19 8.22
CA ILE A 88 17.23 1.48 8.06
C ILE A 88 16.91 0.67 9.32
N LEU A 89 17.88 -0.05 9.88
CA LEU A 89 17.67 -0.82 11.10
C LEU A 89 17.25 0.08 12.26
N GLN A 90 17.86 1.26 12.39
CA GLN A 90 17.46 2.25 13.40
C GLN A 90 16.02 2.74 13.20
N ASN A 91 15.61 2.98 11.95
CA ASN A 91 14.24 3.38 11.64
C ASN A 91 13.23 2.26 11.95
N ILE A 92 13.54 1.02 11.57
CA ILE A 92 12.70 -0.14 11.88
C ILE A 92 12.54 -0.31 13.40
N ALA A 93 13.65 -0.20 14.15
CA ALA A 93 13.61 -0.26 15.61
C ALA A 93 12.73 0.85 16.21
N SER A 94 12.89 2.09 15.72
CA SER A 94 12.09 3.24 16.16
C SER A 94 10.59 3.07 15.85
N SER A 95 10.25 2.50 14.69
CA SER A 95 8.87 2.18 14.33
C SER A 95 8.27 1.06 15.19
N LEU A 96 9.05 0.02 15.51
CA LEU A 96 8.62 -1.05 16.41
C LEU A 96 8.37 -0.53 17.83
N GLU A 97 9.23 0.34 18.35
CA GLU A 97 9.08 0.98 19.66
C GLU A 97 7.85 1.91 19.71
N TYR A 98 7.67 2.76 18.70
CA TYR A 98 6.49 3.63 18.58
C TYR A 98 5.18 2.83 18.54
N THR A 99 5.18 1.68 17.87
CA THR A 99 4.01 0.79 17.79
C THR A 99 3.70 0.16 19.15
N ALA A 100 4.74 -0.24 19.90
CA ALA A 100 4.60 -0.77 21.26
C ALA A 100 4.05 0.28 22.25
N GLU A 101 4.52 1.53 22.18
CA GLU A 101 4.01 2.63 23.03
C GLU A 101 2.53 2.96 22.78
N LYS A 102 2.10 2.93 21.52
CA LYS A 102 0.70 3.16 21.13
C LYS A 102 -0.22 2.02 21.57
N ALA A 103 0.28 0.80 21.68
CA ALA A 103 -0.46 -0.35 22.20
C ALA A 103 -0.69 -0.25 23.73
N ILE A 104 0.27 0.27 24.49
CA ILE A 104 0.20 0.40 25.96
C ILE A 104 -0.75 1.54 26.39
N THR A 105 -0.87 2.59 25.59
CA THR A 105 -1.71 3.77 25.92
C THR A 105 -3.22 3.50 25.75
N LYS A 106 -3.62 2.33 25.22
CA LYS A 106 -5.02 1.93 25.02
C LYS A 106 -5.61 1.08 26.17
N GLU A 107 -4.98 1.03 27.34
CA GLU A 107 -5.48 0.26 28.50
C GLU A 107 -6.12 1.11 29.62
N ASN A 108 -6.57 2.35 29.37
CA ASN A 108 -7.09 3.17 30.50
C ASN A 108 -8.32 4.04 30.26
N ASN A 109 -9.22 3.73 29.32
CA ASN A 109 -10.53 4.37 29.34
C ASN A 109 -11.64 3.54 28.68
N GLN A 110 -12.24 2.64 29.46
CA GLN A 110 -13.59 2.79 30.01
C GLN A 110 -14.14 1.42 30.40
N ARG A 111 -14.24 1.21 31.72
CA ARG A 111 -15.06 0.17 32.31
C ARG A 111 -16.53 0.62 32.27
N SER A 112 -17.39 -0.36 31.97
CA SER A 112 -18.73 -0.57 32.56
C SER A 112 -19.91 0.20 31.95
N VAL A 113 -20.88 -0.50 31.33
CA VAL A 113 -22.09 -1.08 31.97
C VAL A 113 -23.13 -1.46 30.90
N SER A 114 -23.64 -2.69 31.04
CA SER A 114 -24.94 -3.29 30.62
C SER A 114 -25.31 -3.56 29.15
N ASP A 115 -25.31 -4.86 28.87
CA ASP A 115 -26.26 -5.70 28.09
C ASP A 115 -27.75 -5.30 28.30
N PRO A 116 -28.63 -5.44 27.29
CA PRO A 116 -29.36 -6.70 27.15
C PRO A 116 -29.62 -7.17 25.69
N ASP A 117 -29.23 -8.41 25.43
CA ASP A 117 -29.97 -9.57 24.87
C ASP A 117 -31.21 -9.31 24.00
N VAL A 118 -31.30 -9.99 22.83
CA VAL A 118 -32.43 -10.85 22.38
C VAL A 118 -32.32 -11.27 20.89
N ALA A 119 -32.45 -12.60 20.71
CA ALA A 119 -33.02 -13.41 19.60
C ALA A 119 -32.25 -13.71 18.30
N MET A 120 -31.55 -14.85 18.33
CA MET A 120 -31.76 -16.08 17.53
C MET A 120 -32.48 -15.99 16.17
N ALA A 121 -31.79 -16.43 15.10
CA ALA A 121 -32.35 -17.32 14.09
C ALA A 121 -31.22 -18.10 13.37
N ASP A 122 -31.21 -19.42 13.57
CA ASP A 122 -30.46 -20.40 12.78
C ASP A 122 -30.99 -20.50 11.35
N ALA A 123 -30.11 -20.75 10.38
CA ALA A 123 -30.31 -21.76 9.32
C ALA A 123 -29.01 -22.00 8.53
N VAL A 124 -28.41 -23.16 8.76
CA VAL A 124 -27.42 -23.81 7.89
C VAL A 124 -28.17 -24.71 6.91
N THR A 125 -27.83 -24.72 5.60
CA THR A 125 -27.47 -25.94 4.82
C THR A 125 -27.14 -25.66 3.33
N ASN A 126 -25.91 -26.01 2.99
CA ASN A 126 -25.30 -26.61 1.79
C ASN A 126 -26.02 -26.78 0.41
N THR A 127 -25.12 -26.85 -0.60
CA THR A 127 -25.14 -27.55 -1.91
C THR A 127 -25.53 -26.71 -3.14
N ARG A 128 -25.05 -26.92 -4.39
CA ARG A 128 -23.88 -27.55 -5.04
C ARG A 128 -24.14 -27.48 -6.57
N ILE A 129 -23.14 -27.08 -7.39
CA ILE A 129 -22.90 -27.31 -8.85
C ILE A 129 -23.91 -26.70 -9.88
N GLN A 130 -23.42 -25.87 -10.82
CA GLN A 130 -23.32 -26.08 -12.30
C GLN A 130 -23.07 -24.75 -13.05
N SER A 131 -21.85 -24.52 -13.53
CA SER A 131 -21.45 -24.58 -14.97
C SER A 131 -22.24 -23.69 -15.94
N SER A 132 -21.58 -22.65 -16.47
CA SER A 132 -21.43 -22.47 -17.92
C SER A 132 -20.49 -21.31 -18.22
N SER A 133 -19.44 -21.62 -18.98
CA SER A 133 -18.62 -20.69 -19.73
C SER A 133 -19.29 -20.42 -21.08
N SER A 134 -19.15 -19.21 -21.63
CA SER A 134 -18.41 -18.99 -22.88
C SER A 134 -18.53 -17.54 -23.41
N THR A 135 -17.35 -17.04 -23.83
CA THR A 135 -17.09 -16.17 -24.98
C THR A 135 -17.62 -14.74 -25.03
N GLY A 136 -16.69 -13.80 -24.82
CA GLY A 136 -16.04 -13.13 -25.97
C GLY A 136 -16.62 -11.79 -26.40
N ALA A 137 -15.88 -10.71 -26.11
CA ALA A 137 -15.66 -9.60 -27.04
C ALA A 137 -14.48 -8.76 -26.54
N SER A 138 -13.31 -9.00 -27.13
CA SER A 138 -12.30 -7.96 -27.30
C SER A 138 -12.92 -6.79 -28.06
N VAL A 139 -12.53 -5.54 -27.77
CA VAL A 139 -12.32 -4.48 -28.78
C VAL A 139 -11.76 -3.20 -28.10
N GLN A 140 -10.51 -2.94 -28.44
CA GLN A 140 -9.87 -1.66 -28.81
C GLN A 140 -9.50 -0.59 -27.77
N ASN A 141 -8.18 -0.59 -27.52
CA ASN A 141 -7.32 0.55 -27.27
C ASN A 141 -7.68 1.82 -28.06
N ASN A 142 -7.76 2.96 -27.36
CA ASN A 142 -7.48 4.27 -27.95
C ASN A 142 -6.62 5.13 -26.97
N PRO A 143 -5.42 5.62 -27.32
CA PRO A 143 -4.42 6.09 -26.35
C PRO A 143 -4.57 7.56 -25.89
N GLY A 144 -5.66 8.25 -26.24
CA GLY A 144 -5.71 9.73 -26.18
C GLY A 144 -6.36 10.37 -24.95
N TYR A 145 -7.17 9.66 -24.17
CA TYR A 145 -8.10 10.32 -23.20
C TYR A 145 -7.87 9.96 -21.72
N TYR A 146 -6.94 9.06 -21.41
CA TYR A 146 -6.78 8.49 -20.07
C TYR A 146 -5.83 9.24 -19.14
N ARG A 147 -5.25 10.36 -19.58
CA ARG A 147 -4.13 10.97 -18.85
C ARG A 147 -4.49 11.46 -17.44
N ASN A 148 -5.78 11.53 -17.08
CA ASN A 148 -6.26 12.06 -15.79
C ASN A 148 -7.39 11.22 -15.15
N THR A 149 -7.49 9.91 -15.44
CA THR A 149 -8.53 9.04 -14.87
C THR A 149 -7.92 7.78 -14.25
N SER A 150 -8.23 7.50 -12.99
CA SER A 150 -7.87 6.25 -12.32
C SER A 150 -8.89 5.14 -12.54
N PHE A 151 -8.45 3.90 -12.38
CA PHE A 151 -9.27 2.70 -12.57
C PHE A 151 -9.21 1.80 -11.34
N VAL A 152 -10.36 1.23 -10.99
CA VAL A 152 -10.49 0.07 -10.11
C VAL A 152 -11.30 -0.95 -10.88
N GLU A 153 -10.64 -1.98 -11.39
CA GLU A 153 -11.27 -2.94 -12.29
C GLU A 153 -11.02 -4.37 -11.85
N GLY A 154 -12.00 -5.24 -12.06
CA GLY A 154 -11.83 -6.69 -11.91
C GLY A 154 -11.71 -7.17 -10.46
N ILE A 155 -12.10 -6.34 -9.49
CA ILE A 155 -12.04 -6.71 -8.08
C ILE A 155 -13.10 -7.77 -7.82
N SER A 156 -12.70 -8.91 -7.26
CA SER A 156 -13.60 -10.05 -7.04
C SER A 156 -13.37 -10.70 -5.69
N LYS A 157 -14.40 -10.86 -4.86
CA LYS A 157 -14.34 -11.53 -3.55
C LYS A 157 -13.33 -10.90 -2.59
N THR A 158 -13.01 -9.62 -2.76
CA THR A 158 -12.06 -8.90 -1.92
C THR A 158 -12.53 -7.47 -1.66
N SER A 159 -11.83 -6.79 -0.75
CA SER A 159 -12.00 -5.36 -0.54
C SER A 159 -10.76 -4.58 -0.97
N VAL A 160 -10.98 -3.35 -1.44
CA VAL A 160 -9.93 -2.43 -1.86
C VAL A 160 -10.22 -1.05 -1.28
N VAL A 161 -9.18 -0.38 -0.82
CA VAL A 161 -9.22 1.02 -0.40
C VAL A 161 -8.33 1.84 -1.33
N LYS A 162 -8.81 3.01 -1.77
CA LYS A 162 -8.08 3.99 -2.57
C LYS A 162 -8.15 5.35 -1.91
N HIS A 163 -7.00 5.88 -1.51
CA HIS A 163 -6.83 7.23 -0.99
C HIS A 163 -6.53 8.23 -2.11
N GLY A 164 -6.53 9.53 -1.79
CA GLY A 164 -6.28 10.59 -2.78
C GLY A 164 -4.90 10.49 -3.43
N SER A 165 -3.90 10.01 -2.68
CA SER A 165 -2.54 9.68 -3.16
C SER A 165 -2.54 8.59 -4.24
N ASP A 166 -3.51 7.66 -4.20
CA ASP A 166 -3.61 6.55 -5.16
C ASP A 166 -4.29 6.93 -6.49
N ILE A 167 -4.86 8.14 -6.56
CA ILE A 167 -5.70 8.55 -7.69
C ILE A 167 -4.98 9.58 -8.54
N LYS A 168 -4.78 9.25 -9.81
CA LYS A 168 -4.23 10.16 -10.81
C LYS A 168 -5.36 11.05 -11.33
N GLY A 169 -5.33 12.31 -10.92
CA GLY A 169 -6.34 13.30 -11.29
C GLY A 169 -7.54 13.32 -10.33
N HIS A 170 -8.71 13.68 -10.85
CA HIS A 170 -9.93 13.87 -10.04
C HIS A 170 -11.10 13.03 -10.56
N SER A 171 -10.81 11.95 -11.28
CA SER A 171 -11.81 11.12 -11.93
C SER A 171 -11.46 9.65 -11.81
N ILE A 172 -12.46 8.82 -11.49
CA ILE A 172 -12.26 7.39 -11.29
C ILE A 172 -13.32 6.57 -12.02
N LYS A 173 -12.93 5.39 -12.50
CA LYS A 173 -13.82 4.39 -13.07
C LYS A 173 -13.71 3.08 -12.31
N VAL A 174 -14.84 2.59 -11.79
CA VAL A 174 -14.96 1.28 -11.15
C VAL A 174 -15.64 0.34 -12.14
N LEU A 175 -14.93 -0.69 -12.60
CA LEU A 175 -15.37 -1.52 -13.74
C LEU A 175 -15.35 -3.00 -13.38
N ASN A 176 -16.36 -3.76 -13.79
CA ASN A 176 -16.32 -5.24 -13.80
C ASN A 176 -15.93 -5.86 -12.44
N CYS A 177 -16.46 -5.32 -11.33
CA CYS A 177 -16.18 -5.82 -9.98
C CYS A 177 -17.33 -6.70 -9.47
N HIS A 178 -17.02 -7.74 -8.70
CA HIS A 178 -18.00 -8.74 -8.28
C HIS A 178 -17.79 -9.16 -6.81
N ASP A 179 -18.86 -9.36 -6.02
CA ASP A 179 -18.74 -9.83 -4.61
C ASP A 179 -17.68 -9.06 -3.79
N SER A 180 -17.63 -7.74 -3.93
CA SER A 180 -16.50 -6.94 -3.44
C SER A 180 -16.93 -5.69 -2.68
N VAL A 181 -16.02 -5.15 -1.86
CA VAL A 181 -16.23 -3.88 -1.15
C VAL A 181 -15.12 -2.90 -1.47
N ILE A 182 -15.44 -1.82 -2.16
CA ILE A 182 -14.46 -0.86 -2.69
C ILE A 182 -14.68 0.48 -2.00
N TYR A 183 -13.66 0.98 -1.32
CA TYR A 183 -13.65 2.29 -0.67
C TYR A 183 -12.76 3.25 -1.46
N ILE A 184 -13.32 4.36 -1.93
CA ILE A 184 -12.60 5.42 -2.61
C ILE A 184 -12.66 6.66 -1.73
N LEU A 185 -11.67 6.83 -0.88
CA LEU A 185 -11.55 7.84 0.17
C LEU A 185 -10.77 9.06 -0.33
N ALA A 186 -11.28 9.68 -1.41
CA ALA A 186 -10.66 10.84 -2.05
C ALA A 186 -11.71 11.82 -2.57
N PRO A 187 -11.41 13.13 -2.60
CA PRO A 187 -12.27 14.11 -3.26
C PRO A 187 -12.21 13.93 -4.78
N LEU A 188 -13.36 13.72 -5.41
CA LEU A 188 -13.46 13.46 -6.84
C LEU A 188 -14.40 14.45 -7.54
N LYS A 189 -14.07 14.79 -8.79
CA LYS A 189 -15.00 15.53 -9.65
C LYS A 189 -15.99 14.59 -10.32
N TYR A 190 -15.52 13.42 -10.74
CA TYR A 190 -16.32 12.45 -11.49
C TYR A 190 -16.02 11.01 -11.06
N ALA A 191 -17.05 10.18 -10.93
CA ALA A 191 -16.92 8.73 -10.81
C ALA A 191 -17.86 8.05 -11.78
N THR A 192 -17.41 6.95 -12.35
CA THR A 192 -18.25 6.05 -13.13
C THR A 192 -18.15 4.66 -12.55
N VAL A 193 -19.29 4.02 -12.28
CA VAL A 193 -19.35 2.61 -11.91
C VAL A 193 -20.05 1.87 -13.04
N TYR A 194 -19.48 0.77 -13.54
CA TYR A 194 -20.06 0.03 -14.65
C TYR A 194 -19.72 -1.46 -14.58
N GLY A 195 -20.68 -2.33 -14.87
CA GLY A 195 -20.46 -3.77 -14.92
C GLY A 195 -20.17 -4.41 -13.56
N CYS A 196 -20.47 -3.73 -12.44
CA CYS A 196 -20.29 -4.28 -11.11
C CYS A 196 -21.54 -5.04 -10.65
N SER A 197 -21.37 -6.23 -10.05
CA SER A 197 -22.45 -7.04 -9.47
C SER A 197 -22.13 -7.36 -8.01
N ASP A 198 -23.11 -7.33 -7.11
CA ASP A 198 -22.91 -7.65 -5.69
C ASP A 198 -21.71 -6.92 -5.06
N THR A 199 -21.47 -5.69 -5.53
CA THR A 199 -20.33 -4.87 -5.14
C THR A 199 -20.81 -3.64 -4.40
N THR A 200 -20.26 -3.42 -3.21
CA THR A 200 -20.47 -2.19 -2.46
C THR A 200 -19.36 -1.20 -2.80
N VAL A 201 -19.70 -0.06 -3.38
CA VAL A 201 -18.74 1.02 -3.68
C VAL A 201 -19.04 2.21 -2.79
N VAL A 202 -18.11 2.54 -1.89
CA VAL A 202 -18.17 3.71 -1.02
C VAL A 202 -17.30 4.80 -1.64
N LEU A 203 -17.92 5.92 -2.00
CA LEU A 203 -17.23 7.08 -2.57
C LEU A 203 -17.16 8.20 -1.53
N GLY A 204 -15.99 8.84 -1.42
CA GLY A 204 -15.81 10.08 -0.68
C GLY A 204 -16.54 11.26 -1.34
N ALA A 205 -16.21 12.49 -0.93
CA ALA A 205 -16.83 13.69 -1.47
C ALA A 205 -16.71 13.76 -3.00
N ILE A 206 -17.84 13.79 -3.70
CA ILE A 206 -17.87 13.69 -5.16
C ILE A 206 -18.81 14.69 -5.82
N GLY A 207 -18.35 15.34 -6.89
CA GLY A 207 -19.15 16.30 -7.66
C GLY A 207 -20.25 15.64 -8.48
N LYS A 208 -19.92 14.61 -9.27
CA LYS A 208 -20.87 13.90 -10.13
C LYS A 208 -20.57 12.40 -10.21
N VAL A 209 -21.62 11.60 -10.16
CA VAL A 209 -21.57 10.14 -10.29
C VAL A 209 -22.39 9.69 -11.50
N CYS A 210 -21.85 8.73 -12.25
CA CYS A 210 -22.58 7.97 -13.25
C CYS A 210 -22.52 6.49 -12.85
N MET A 211 -23.68 5.85 -12.73
CA MET A 211 -23.83 4.42 -12.39
C MET A 211 -24.67 3.73 -13.46
#